data_AF-A0A960KC69-F1
#
_entry.id   AF-A0A960KC69-F1
#
_cell.length_a   1.000
_cell.length_b   1.000
_cell.length_c   1.000
_cell.angle_alpha   90.00
_cell.angle_beta   90.00
_cell.angle_gamma   90.00
#
_symmetry.space_group_name_H-M   'P 1'
#
loop_
_entity.id
_entity.type
_entity.pdbx_description
1 polymer ?
#
loop_
_entity_poly.entity_id
_entity_poly.type
_entity_poly.pdbx_seq_one_letter_code
_entity_poly.pdbx_strand_id
1 'polypeptide(L)'
;MSPAPLEFPPSPAELTTVGTREAVVFEAGRARRYEGFEPDHGYEVDGFTLRTLPERGELLATFATVNDVHFGETVCGLIDGSDVGPVFSVGPDEEPFPEVMNRAAVREIAALDPAAVVVKGDLTSNGTQEEYDAFRAVYEPAFGDRLTVVRGNHESYHHAPFAAVAFQEVTLEGVILAVIDTSLDGRTHGAVGADQLEQLDELGSRADRPVLVFGHHHLGDPHSSEKADRDFGIDLDSSAALVEVFAHRP
;
A
#
# COMPACT_ATOMS: atom_id res chain seq x y z
N MET A 1 -27.29 -3.90 30.88
CA MET A 1 -27.47 -2.59 30.20
C MET A 1 -26.41 -2.54 29.12
N SER A 2 -26.78 -2.55 27.85
CA SER A 2 -25.80 -2.25 26.80
C SER A 2 -25.31 -0.81 27.01
N PRO A 3 -24.00 -0.55 26.93
CA PRO A 3 -23.51 0.82 26.96
C PRO A 3 -24.19 1.61 25.83
N ALA A 4 -24.51 2.87 26.12
CA ALA A 4 -24.98 3.78 25.07
C ALA A 4 -23.91 3.83 23.96
N PRO A 5 -24.31 3.82 22.68
CA PRO A 5 -23.34 4.01 21.60
C PRO A 5 -22.58 5.31 21.85
N LEU A 6 -21.25 5.24 21.75
CA LEU A 6 -20.41 6.43 21.80
C LEU A 6 -20.79 7.31 20.61
N GLU A 7 -21.45 8.43 20.88
CA GLU A 7 -21.65 9.48 19.87
C GLU A 7 -20.30 10.16 19.64
N PHE A 8 -19.57 9.70 18.64
CA PHE A 8 -18.39 10.42 18.17
C PHE A 8 -18.84 11.67 17.41
N PRO A 9 -18.20 12.83 17.64
CA PRO A 9 -18.45 13.99 16.79
C PRO A 9 -18.16 13.61 15.33
N PRO A 10 -18.90 14.16 14.35
CA PRO A 10 -18.60 13.91 12.95
C PRO A 10 -17.14 14.28 12.68
N SER A 11 -16.42 13.41 11.95
CA SER A 11 -15.03 13.67 11.59
C SER A 11 -14.95 15.05 10.93
N PRO A 12 -14.05 15.94 11.41
CA PRO A 12 -13.90 17.26 10.84
C PRO A 12 -13.52 17.17 9.36
N ALA A 13 -13.73 18.25 8.62
CA ALA A 13 -13.21 18.35 7.27
C ALA A 13 -11.68 18.24 7.29
N GLU A 14 -11.11 17.47 6.37
CA GLU A 14 -9.68 17.27 6.19
C GLU A 14 -9.35 17.40 4.71
N LEU A 15 -8.36 18.25 4.37
CA LEU A 15 -7.80 18.31 3.04
C LEU A 15 -6.88 17.10 2.83
N THR A 16 -7.36 16.10 2.11
CA THR A 16 -6.67 14.80 1.95
C THR A 16 -5.88 14.69 0.64
N THR A 17 -6.17 15.55 -0.34
CA THR A 17 -5.47 15.52 -1.64
C THR A 17 -5.31 16.93 -2.20
N VAL A 18 -4.10 17.23 -2.67
CA VAL A 18 -3.80 18.41 -3.50
C VAL A 18 -3.02 17.92 -4.72
N GLY A 19 -3.68 17.89 -5.87
CA GLY A 19 -3.11 17.51 -7.14
C GLY A 19 -2.66 18.72 -7.97
N THR A 20 -2.29 18.46 -9.22
CA THR A 20 -1.96 19.50 -10.21
C THR A 20 -3.18 20.33 -10.60
N ARG A 21 -4.36 19.70 -10.69
CA ARG A 21 -5.60 20.35 -11.16
C ARG A 21 -6.82 20.04 -10.28
N GLU A 22 -6.61 19.43 -9.12
CA GLU A 22 -7.68 19.00 -8.24
C GLU A 22 -7.32 19.12 -6.75
N ALA A 23 -8.35 19.12 -5.91
CA ALA A 23 -8.22 18.90 -4.47
C ALA A 23 -9.39 18.07 -3.95
N VAL A 24 -9.17 17.34 -2.86
CA VAL A 24 -10.19 16.51 -2.20
C VAL A 24 -10.26 16.88 -0.73
N VAL A 25 -11.47 17.21 -0.28
CA VAL A 25 -11.78 17.43 1.14
C VAL A 25 -12.69 16.31 1.61
N PHE A 26 -12.26 15.62 2.66
CA PHE A 26 -13.02 14.54 3.28
C PHE A 26 -13.68 15.03 4.56
N GLU A 27 -14.97 14.78 4.74
CA GLU A 27 -15.69 15.14 5.96
C GLU A 27 -16.78 14.11 6.22
N ALA A 28 -16.81 13.55 7.43
CA ALA A 28 -17.82 12.61 7.89
C ALA A 28 -18.19 11.50 6.87
N GLY A 29 -17.18 10.85 6.28
CA GLY A 29 -17.39 9.75 5.33
C GLY A 29 -17.69 10.17 3.88
N ARG A 30 -17.61 11.46 3.56
CA ARG A 30 -17.89 12.00 2.22
C ARG A 30 -16.69 12.74 1.67
N ALA A 31 -16.26 12.35 0.47
CA ALA A 31 -15.28 13.07 -0.31
C ALA A 31 -15.96 14.14 -1.18
N ARG A 32 -15.54 15.39 -1.05
CA ARG A 32 -15.85 16.48 -1.98
C ARG A 32 -14.63 16.71 -2.87
N ARG A 33 -14.82 16.57 -4.18
CA ARG A 33 -13.77 16.75 -5.19
C ARG A 33 -13.94 18.09 -5.89
N TYR A 34 -12.84 18.82 -5.99
CA TYR A 34 -12.73 20.07 -6.70
C TYR A 34 -11.76 19.88 -7.85
N GLU A 35 -12.20 20.13 -9.08
CA GLU A 35 -11.42 19.87 -10.29
C GLU A 35 -11.30 21.14 -11.13
N GLY A 36 -10.44 21.10 -12.15
CA GLY A 36 -10.26 22.19 -13.11
C GLY A 36 -9.43 23.35 -12.59
N PHE A 37 -8.64 23.15 -11.53
CA PHE A 37 -7.69 24.14 -11.07
C PHE A 37 -6.57 24.37 -12.07
N GLU A 38 -6.00 25.57 -12.02
CA GLU A 38 -4.76 25.89 -12.69
C GLU A 38 -3.58 25.31 -11.89
N PRO A 39 -2.57 24.76 -12.56
CA PRO A 39 -1.34 24.29 -11.93
C PRO A 39 -0.58 25.44 -11.23
N ASP A 40 0.13 25.10 -10.15
CA ASP A 40 0.99 26.02 -9.39
C ASP A 40 0.27 27.30 -8.91
N HIS A 41 -1.01 27.20 -8.55
CA HIS A 41 -1.86 28.33 -8.18
C HIS A 41 -2.47 28.17 -6.78
N GLY A 42 -2.67 29.29 -6.09
CA GLY A 42 -3.23 29.33 -4.75
C GLY A 42 -4.77 29.36 -4.76
N TYR A 43 -5.40 28.59 -3.88
CA TYR A 43 -6.85 28.50 -3.73
C TYR A 43 -7.27 28.50 -2.26
N GLU A 44 -8.53 28.86 -2.02
CA GLU A 44 -9.24 28.69 -0.76
C GLU A 44 -10.45 27.77 -1.03
N VAL A 45 -10.49 26.61 -0.40
CA VAL A 45 -11.51 25.58 -0.62
C VAL A 45 -11.95 25.02 0.72
N ASP A 46 -13.25 25.05 1.02
CA ASP A 46 -13.80 24.57 2.30
C ASP A 46 -13.07 25.10 3.55
N GLY A 47 -12.52 26.31 3.47
CA GLY A 47 -11.75 26.94 4.55
C GLY A 47 -10.28 26.52 4.64
N PHE A 48 -9.77 25.76 3.66
CA PHE A 48 -8.36 25.41 3.51
C PHE A 48 -7.68 26.28 2.45
N THR A 49 -6.57 26.89 2.83
CA THR A 49 -5.60 27.46 1.89
C THR A 49 -4.75 26.36 1.30
N LEU A 50 -4.69 26.26 -0.03
CA LEU A 50 -3.86 25.28 -0.74
C LEU A 50 -3.15 25.91 -1.95
N ARG A 51 -2.08 25.27 -2.40
CA ARG A 51 -1.43 25.55 -3.69
C ARG A 51 -1.35 24.26 -4.48
N THR A 52 -1.90 24.25 -5.68
CA THR A 52 -1.84 23.09 -6.58
C THR A 52 -0.41 22.78 -6.98
N LEU A 53 -0.16 21.52 -7.34
CA LEU A 53 1.15 21.10 -7.83
C LEU A 53 1.43 21.71 -9.22
N PRO A 54 2.70 21.99 -9.56
CA PRO A 54 3.05 22.42 -10.91
C PRO A 54 2.86 21.27 -11.92
N GLU A 55 2.58 21.62 -13.16
CA GLU A 55 2.61 20.68 -14.28
C GLU A 55 4.06 20.42 -14.68
N ARG A 56 4.53 19.17 -14.54
CA ARG A 56 5.93 18.79 -14.75
C ARG A 56 6.22 18.28 -16.17
N GLY A 57 5.19 17.98 -16.95
CA GLY A 57 5.31 17.40 -18.28
C GLY A 57 4.03 16.66 -18.66
N GLU A 58 4.12 15.87 -19.72
CA GLU A 58 3.05 14.99 -20.18
C GLU A 58 2.78 13.86 -19.16
N LEU A 59 1.50 13.52 -18.96
CA LEU A 59 1.11 12.36 -18.17
C LEU A 59 1.36 11.09 -19.01
N LEU A 60 2.35 10.29 -18.60
CA LEU A 60 2.70 9.05 -19.31
C LEU A 60 1.89 7.83 -18.83
N ALA A 61 1.66 7.72 -17.52
CA ALA A 61 0.89 6.61 -16.96
C ALA A 61 0.36 6.95 -15.57
N THR A 62 -0.76 6.31 -15.21
CA THR A 62 -1.28 6.26 -13.84
C THR A 62 -1.19 4.81 -13.36
N PHE A 63 -0.66 4.59 -12.15
CA PHE A 63 -0.75 3.32 -11.45
C PHE A 63 -1.19 3.58 -10.01
N ALA A 64 -1.73 2.56 -9.35
CA ALA A 64 -2.14 2.63 -7.95
C ALA A 64 -1.46 1.55 -7.12
N THR A 65 -1.32 1.80 -5.82
CA THR A 65 -0.85 0.78 -4.87
C THR A 65 -1.64 0.83 -3.57
N VAL A 66 -1.81 -0.33 -2.98
CA VAL A 66 -2.31 -0.55 -1.61
C VAL A 66 -1.39 -1.58 -0.93
N ASN A 67 -1.43 -1.66 0.39
CA ASN A 67 -0.74 -2.65 1.22
C ASN A 67 -1.59 -2.92 2.45
N ASP A 68 -1.27 -4.01 3.15
CA ASP A 68 -1.87 -4.29 4.46
C ASP A 68 -3.39 -4.30 4.37
N VAL A 69 -3.89 -5.11 3.42
CA VAL A 69 -5.33 -5.20 3.14
C VAL A 69 -6.03 -6.20 4.06
N HIS A 70 -5.28 -7.11 4.70
CA HIS A 70 -5.65 -7.89 5.91
C HIS A 70 -7.06 -8.51 5.87
N PHE A 71 -7.44 -9.15 4.76
CA PHE A 71 -8.72 -9.87 4.70
C PHE A 71 -8.81 -10.92 5.82
N GLY A 72 -9.92 -10.94 6.57
CA GLY A 72 -10.12 -11.79 7.75
C GLY A 72 -9.88 -11.11 9.10
N GLU A 73 -9.31 -9.90 9.12
CA GLU A 73 -9.07 -9.18 10.37
C GLU A 73 -10.38 -8.64 10.98
N THR A 74 -10.59 -8.91 12.27
CA THR A 74 -11.81 -8.51 13.00
C THR A 74 -11.55 -7.57 14.17
N VAL A 75 -10.28 -7.25 14.43
CA VAL A 75 -9.85 -6.38 15.52
C VAL A 75 -8.96 -5.28 14.95
N CYS A 76 -9.39 -4.02 15.05
CA CYS A 76 -8.66 -2.87 14.57
C CYS A 76 -7.88 -2.20 15.73
N GLY A 77 -6.66 -1.77 15.46
CA GLY A 77 -5.83 -1.01 16.39
C GLY A 77 -5.12 -1.85 17.45
N LEU A 78 -5.10 -3.18 17.32
CA LEU A 78 -4.35 -4.05 18.22
C LEU A 78 -2.91 -4.17 17.73
N ILE A 79 -1.98 -3.49 18.41
CA ILE A 79 -0.54 -3.63 18.19
C ILE A 79 0.05 -4.28 19.45
N ASP A 80 0.58 -5.49 19.31
CA ASP A 80 1.11 -6.24 20.45
C ASP A 80 2.25 -5.46 21.17
N GLY A 81 2.12 -5.28 22.47
CA GLY A 81 3.05 -4.50 23.30
C GLY A 81 2.90 -2.97 23.19
N SER A 82 1.81 -2.47 22.61
CA SER A 82 1.53 -1.03 22.49
C SER A 82 0.18 -0.66 23.14
N ASP A 83 0.16 0.46 23.86
CA ASP A 83 -1.07 1.06 24.42
C ASP A 83 -1.69 2.11 23.47
N VAL A 84 -1.32 2.09 22.18
CA VAL A 84 -1.80 3.07 21.21
C VAL A 84 -3.27 2.80 20.85
N GLY A 85 -4.11 3.73 21.27
CA GLY A 85 -5.49 3.88 20.79
C GLY A 85 -6.50 2.91 21.40
N PRO A 86 -7.80 3.16 21.21
CA PRO A 86 -8.83 2.18 21.50
C PRO A 86 -8.75 1.01 20.51
N VAL A 87 -8.77 -0.21 21.04
CA VAL A 87 -8.97 -1.42 20.25
C VAL A 87 -10.45 -1.57 19.94
N PHE A 88 -10.77 -1.71 18.66
CA PHE A 88 -12.15 -1.94 18.20
C PHE A 88 -12.29 -3.36 17.67
N SER A 89 -13.44 -3.97 17.89
CA SER A 89 -13.75 -5.29 17.35
C SER A 89 -15.08 -5.25 16.62
N VAL A 90 -15.15 -6.01 15.54
CA VAL A 90 -16.35 -6.15 14.72
C VAL A 90 -17.45 -6.83 15.54
N GLY A 91 -18.65 -6.25 15.56
CA GLY A 91 -19.81 -6.86 16.20
C GLY A 91 -20.28 -8.15 15.51
N PRO A 92 -21.08 -9.00 16.18
CA PRO A 92 -21.48 -10.32 15.65
C PRO A 92 -22.16 -10.33 14.27
N ASP A 93 -22.80 -9.23 13.88
CA ASP A 93 -23.52 -9.07 12.61
C ASP A 93 -22.98 -7.88 11.80
N GLU A 94 -21.84 -7.31 12.20
CA GLU A 94 -21.20 -6.22 11.48
C GLU A 94 -20.26 -6.78 10.42
N GLU A 95 -20.14 -6.05 9.33
CA GLU A 95 -19.17 -6.40 8.30
C GLU A 95 -17.76 -6.06 8.79
N PRO A 96 -16.77 -6.94 8.60
CA PRO A 96 -15.42 -6.63 9.05
C PRO A 96 -14.84 -5.44 8.27
N PHE A 97 -14.03 -4.65 8.98
CA PHE A 97 -13.54 -3.38 8.47
C PHE A 97 -12.63 -3.52 7.24
N PRO A 98 -11.80 -4.59 7.07
CA PRO A 98 -11.02 -4.75 5.86
C PRO A 98 -11.90 -4.83 4.62
N GLU A 99 -13.04 -5.51 4.65
CA GLU A 99 -13.94 -5.67 3.52
C GLU A 99 -14.56 -4.33 3.11
N VAL A 100 -14.97 -3.52 4.10
CA VAL A 100 -15.50 -2.18 3.87
C VAL A 100 -14.43 -1.26 3.27
N MET A 101 -13.24 -1.22 3.89
CA MET A 101 -12.13 -0.37 3.47
C MET A 101 -11.63 -0.76 2.07
N ASN A 102 -11.42 -2.04 1.80
CA ASN A 102 -10.92 -2.53 0.53
C ASN A 102 -11.93 -2.31 -0.60
N ARG A 103 -13.24 -2.48 -0.39
CA ARG A 103 -14.22 -2.10 -1.43
C ARG A 103 -14.22 -0.61 -1.72
N ALA A 104 -14.03 0.23 -0.71
CA ALA A 104 -13.91 1.67 -0.93
C ALA A 104 -12.64 1.99 -1.74
N ALA A 105 -11.49 1.40 -1.37
CA ALA A 105 -10.23 1.53 -2.08
C ALA A 105 -10.34 1.06 -3.54
N VAL A 106 -10.88 -0.14 -3.79
CA VAL A 106 -11.11 -0.68 -5.13
C VAL A 106 -11.95 0.26 -5.98
N ARG A 107 -13.04 0.80 -5.44
CA ARG A 107 -13.91 1.73 -6.16
C ARG A 107 -13.18 3.03 -6.51
N GLU A 108 -12.39 3.59 -5.60
CA GLU A 108 -11.63 4.82 -5.86
C GLU A 108 -10.51 4.60 -6.87
N ILE A 109 -9.76 3.50 -6.74
CA ILE A 109 -8.72 3.12 -7.67
C ILE A 109 -9.32 2.87 -9.06
N ALA A 110 -10.44 2.15 -9.16
CA ALA A 110 -11.11 1.91 -10.44
C ALA A 110 -11.56 3.21 -11.12
N ALA A 111 -11.95 4.22 -10.35
CA ALA A 111 -12.33 5.54 -10.88
C ALA A 111 -11.14 6.33 -11.45
N LEU A 112 -9.90 6.03 -11.03
CA LEU A 112 -8.68 6.59 -11.61
C LEU A 112 -8.28 5.93 -12.94
N ASP A 113 -8.92 4.80 -13.29
CA ASP A 113 -8.58 3.95 -14.43
C ASP A 113 -7.07 3.73 -14.63
N PRO A 114 -6.35 3.22 -13.62
CA PRO A 114 -4.90 3.07 -13.69
C PRO A 114 -4.51 1.99 -14.70
N ALA A 115 -3.33 2.15 -15.31
CA ALA A 115 -2.74 1.13 -16.16
C ALA A 115 -2.28 -0.12 -15.37
N ALA A 116 -1.98 0.04 -14.07
CA ALA A 116 -1.59 -1.06 -13.18
C ALA A 116 -2.02 -0.80 -11.72
N VAL A 117 -2.24 -1.88 -10.96
CA VAL A 117 -2.50 -1.86 -9.53
C VAL A 117 -1.56 -2.84 -8.83
N VAL A 118 -0.82 -2.38 -7.82
CA VAL A 118 0.11 -3.20 -7.04
C VAL A 118 -0.37 -3.33 -5.59
N VAL A 119 -0.69 -4.55 -5.16
CA VAL A 119 -0.97 -4.88 -3.75
C VAL A 119 0.29 -5.49 -3.13
N LYS A 120 0.95 -4.73 -2.25
CA LYS A 120 2.31 -5.03 -1.75
C LYS A 120 2.31 -5.66 -0.35
N GLY A 121 1.76 -6.86 -0.27
CA GLY A 121 1.81 -7.71 0.92
C GLY A 121 0.67 -7.56 1.91
N ASP A 122 0.61 -8.55 2.80
CA ASP A 122 -0.42 -8.75 3.82
C ASP A 122 -1.83 -8.70 3.22
N LEU A 123 -2.05 -9.65 2.32
CA LEU A 123 -3.32 -9.84 1.62
C LEU A 123 -4.39 -10.39 2.56
N THR A 124 -3.97 -11.19 3.52
CA THR A 124 -4.76 -11.96 4.46
C THR A 124 -4.30 -11.66 5.88
N SER A 125 -5.18 -11.85 6.85
CA SER A 125 -4.84 -11.69 8.26
C SER A 125 -4.12 -12.93 8.82
N ASN A 126 -4.36 -14.14 8.30
CA ASN A 126 -3.80 -15.37 8.87
C ASN A 126 -3.26 -16.35 7.82
N GLY A 127 -3.05 -15.91 6.57
CA GLY A 127 -2.51 -16.77 5.52
C GLY A 127 -3.46 -17.87 5.05
N THR A 128 -4.75 -17.78 5.34
CA THR A 128 -5.70 -18.84 4.97
C THR A 128 -6.18 -18.71 3.53
N GLN A 129 -6.56 -19.84 2.92
CA GLN A 129 -7.13 -19.84 1.56
C GLN A 129 -8.45 -19.07 1.50
N GLU A 130 -9.25 -19.13 2.56
CA GLU A 130 -10.56 -18.46 2.65
C GLU A 130 -10.41 -16.93 2.63
N GLU A 131 -9.46 -16.40 3.40
CA GLU A 131 -9.11 -14.97 3.38
C GLU A 131 -8.55 -14.55 2.01
N TYR A 132 -7.71 -15.39 1.40
CA TYR A 132 -7.15 -15.09 0.07
C TYR A 132 -8.22 -15.11 -1.02
N ASP A 133 -9.17 -16.04 -0.97
CA ASP A 133 -10.31 -16.06 -1.89
C ASP A 133 -11.20 -14.82 -1.71
N ALA A 134 -11.36 -14.32 -0.48
CA ALA A 134 -12.07 -13.07 -0.20
C ALA A 134 -11.34 -11.86 -0.81
N PHE A 135 -10.02 -11.78 -0.65
CA PHE A 135 -9.19 -10.76 -1.32
C PHE A 135 -9.40 -10.77 -2.84
N ARG A 136 -9.30 -11.96 -3.46
CA ARG A 136 -9.46 -12.12 -4.91
C ARG A 136 -10.85 -11.71 -5.38
N ALA A 137 -11.89 -12.07 -4.64
CA ALA A 137 -13.27 -11.72 -4.96
C ALA A 137 -13.52 -10.19 -4.97
N VAL A 138 -12.75 -9.42 -4.22
CA VAL A 138 -12.86 -7.95 -4.16
C VAL A 138 -12.00 -7.28 -5.23
N TYR A 139 -10.76 -7.74 -5.46
CA TYR A 139 -9.80 -7.06 -6.33
C TYR A 139 -9.83 -7.53 -7.79
N GLU A 140 -9.93 -8.84 -8.05
CA GLU A 140 -9.80 -9.38 -9.40
C GLU A 140 -10.90 -8.87 -10.36
N PRO A 141 -12.19 -8.76 -9.97
CA PRO A 141 -13.22 -8.28 -10.89
C PRO A 141 -13.00 -6.85 -11.40
N ALA A 142 -12.34 -6.00 -10.62
CA ALA A 142 -12.10 -4.60 -10.98
C ALA A 142 -10.86 -4.41 -11.85
N PHE A 143 -9.82 -5.21 -11.61
CA PHE A 143 -8.49 -4.95 -12.18
C PHE A 143 -8.00 -6.02 -13.16
N GLY A 144 -8.43 -7.28 -13.02
CA GLY A 144 -8.02 -8.37 -13.89
C GLY A 144 -6.51 -8.41 -14.09
N ASP A 145 -6.09 -8.44 -15.36
CA ASP A 145 -4.67 -8.50 -15.75
C ASP A 145 -3.83 -7.28 -15.34
N ARG A 146 -4.47 -6.19 -14.87
CA ARG A 146 -3.76 -5.01 -14.32
C ARG A 146 -3.31 -5.19 -12.87
N LEU A 147 -3.78 -6.25 -12.19
CA LEU A 147 -3.49 -6.51 -10.78
C LEU A 147 -2.19 -7.30 -10.63
N THR A 148 -1.21 -6.72 -9.94
CA THR A 148 0.00 -7.39 -9.49
C THR A 148 -0.02 -7.48 -7.98
N VAL A 149 0.24 -8.67 -7.43
CA VAL A 149 0.23 -8.90 -5.99
C VAL A 149 1.52 -9.56 -5.56
N VAL A 150 1.96 -9.23 -4.37
CA VAL A 150 3.03 -9.95 -3.67
C VAL A 150 2.57 -10.21 -2.24
N ARG A 151 3.00 -11.33 -1.68
CA ARG A 151 2.71 -11.69 -0.29
C ARG A 151 3.47 -10.82 0.71
N GLY A 152 2.92 -10.70 1.92
CA GLY A 152 3.60 -10.15 3.10
C GLY A 152 3.89 -11.23 4.13
N ASN A 153 4.27 -10.81 5.34
CA ASN A 153 4.59 -11.77 6.39
C ASN A 153 3.35 -12.52 6.90
N HIS A 154 2.14 -11.98 6.81
CA HIS A 154 0.93 -12.71 7.23
C HIS A 154 0.64 -13.93 6.34
N GLU A 155 1.10 -13.93 5.10
CA GLU A 155 1.10 -15.13 4.26
C GLU A 155 2.28 -16.05 4.56
N SER A 156 3.51 -15.51 4.54
CA SER A 156 4.73 -16.33 4.64
C SER A 156 4.91 -16.96 6.02
N TYR A 157 4.49 -16.27 7.08
CA TYR A 157 4.54 -16.80 8.45
C TYR A 157 3.75 -18.11 8.58
N HIS A 158 2.65 -18.21 7.85
CA HIS A 158 1.80 -19.39 7.79
C HIS A 158 2.16 -20.36 6.66
N HIS A 159 3.26 -20.12 5.93
CA HIS A 159 3.68 -20.89 4.76
C HIS A 159 2.60 -20.98 3.68
N ALA A 160 1.82 -19.91 3.50
CA ALA A 160 0.82 -19.85 2.47
C ALA A 160 1.47 -19.93 1.06
N PRO A 161 0.94 -20.76 0.14
CA PRO A 161 1.60 -21.03 -1.14
C PRO A 161 1.27 -20.00 -2.24
N PHE A 162 0.47 -18.96 -1.93
CA PHE A 162 -0.03 -18.00 -2.90
C PHE A 162 0.71 -16.66 -2.84
N ALA A 163 0.61 -15.87 -3.92
CA ALA A 163 1.28 -14.58 -4.09
C ALA A 163 2.80 -14.58 -3.84
N ALA A 164 3.44 -15.76 -3.88
CA ALA A 164 4.86 -15.99 -3.61
C ALA A 164 5.75 -15.87 -4.86
N VAL A 165 5.39 -15.00 -5.81
CA VAL A 165 6.22 -14.76 -6.99
C VAL A 165 7.36 -13.83 -6.58
N ALA A 166 8.59 -14.37 -6.57
CA ALA A 166 9.77 -13.68 -6.04
C ALA A 166 10.07 -12.33 -6.71
N PHE A 167 9.87 -12.26 -8.02
CA PHE A 167 10.17 -11.07 -8.82
C PHE A 167 9.17 -10.94 -9.97
N GLN A 168 8.57 -9.76 -10.11
CA GLN A 168 7.63 -9.42 -11.17
C GLN A 168 7.98 -8.06 -11.76
N GLU A 169 7.79 -7.92 -13.08
CA GLU A 169 8.03 -6.67 -13.82
C GLU A 169 6.75 -6.23 -14.52
N VAL A 170 6.35 -4.98 -14.30
CA VAL A 170 5.22 -4.34 -15.01
C VAL A 170 5.75 -3.10 -15.73
N THR A 171 5.81 -3.16 -17.06
CA THR A 171 6.28 -2.05 -17.90
C THR A 171 5.12 -1.14 -18.31
N LEU A 172 5.21 0.14 -17.96
CA LEU A 172 4.31 1.21 -18.39
C LEU A 172 5.07 2.24 -19.24
N GLU A 173 4.37 3.15 -19.92
CA GLU A 173 4.95 4.09 -20.88
C GLU A 173 6.08 4.95 -20.28
N GLY A 174 5.97 5.37 -19.01
CA GLY A 174 6.96 6.22 -18.33
C GLY A 174 7.73 5.57 -17.19
N VAL A 175 7.44 4.33 -16.82
CA VAL A 175 7.99 3.69 -15.61
C VAL A 175 7.96 2.16 -15.73
N ILE A 176 8.90 1.49 -15.08
CA ILE A 176 8.83 0.05 -14.82
C ILE A 176 8.57 -0.16 -13.33
N LEU A 177 7.55 -0.96 -12.99
CA LEU A 177 7.28 -1.37 -11.62
C LEU A 177 7.93 -2.74 -11.39
N ALA A 178 8.93 -2.81 -10.52
CA ALA A 178 9.51 -4.05 -10.05
C ALA A 178 8.84 -4.42 -8.73
N VAL A 179 8.19 -5.58 -8.67
CA VAL A 179 7.53 -6.07 -7.44
C VAL A 179 8.30 -7.28 -6.94
N ILE A 180 8.82 -7.19 -5.72
CA ILE A 180 9.69 -8.20 -5.11
C ILE A 180 9.05 -8.80 -3.86
N ASP A 181 9.22 -10.11 -3.68
CA ASP A 181 8.87 -10.78 -2.44
C ASP A 181 9.97 -10.53 -1.41
N THR A 182 9.64 -9.79 -0.35
CA THR A 182 10.56 -9.56 0.76
C THR A 182 10.27 -10.45 1.95
N SER A 183 9.26 -11.31 1.87
CA SER A 183 8.80 -12.13 2.99
C SER A 183 9.58 -13.43 3.14
N LEU A 184 9.70 -13.87 4.39
CA LEU A 184 10.40 -15.09 4.76
C LEU A 184 9.43 -16.05 5.44
N ASP A 185 9.48 -17.30 5.01
CA ASP A 185 8.65 -18.37 5.55
C ASP A 185 8.88 -18.54 7.07
N GLY A 186 7.80 -18.48 7.87
CA GLY A 186 7.84 -18.61 9.33
C GLY A 186 8.56 -17.46 10.05
N ARG A 187 8.64 -16.27 9.44
CA ARG A 187 9.29 -15.07 10.00
C ARG A 187 8.42 -13.83 9.78
N THR A 188 8.59 -12.85 10.67
CA THR A 188 7.91 -11.54 10.61
C THR A 188 8.79 -10.43 10.03
N HIS A 189 10.10 -10.65 9.93
CA HIS A 189 11.01 -9.73 9.24
C HIS A 189 11.20 -10.17 7.79
N GLY A 190 11.67 -9.24 6.98
CA GLY A 190 11.97 -9.49 5.58
C GLY A 190 13.45 -9.68 5.28
N ALA A 191 13.72 -10.13 4.05
CA ALA A 191 15.04 -10.13 3.43
C ALA A 191 14.89 -9.94 1.92
N VAL A 192 15.99 -9.67 1.22
CA VAL A 192 16.02 -9.69 -0.25
C VAL A 192 17.12 -10.66 -0.67
N GLY A 193 16.72 -11.73 -1.36
CA GLY A 193 17.65 -12.77 -1.81
C GLY A 193 18.62 -12.28 -2.88
N ALA A 194 19.78 -12.94 -2.98
CA ALA A 194 20.81 -12.61 -3.97
C ALA A 194 20.26 -12.63 -5.41
N ASP A 195 19.43 -13.61 -5.75
CA ASP A 195 18.82 -13.71 -7.09
C ASP A 195 17.93 -12.50 -7.40
N GLN A 196 17.13 -12.03 -6.44
CA GLN A 196 16.31 -10.82 -6.60
C GLN A 196 17.17 -9.56 -6.74
N LEU A 197 18.29 -9.47 -6.01
CA LEU A 197 19.24 -8.36 -6.16
C LEU A 197 19.91 -8.36 -7.55
N GLU A 198 20.30 -9.53 -8.07
CA GLU A 198 20.82 -9.66 -9.43
C GLU A 198 19.78 -9.28 -10.48
N GLN A 199 18.52 -9.70 -10.29
CA GLN A 199 17.41 -9.31 -11.17
C GLN A 199 17.14 -7.80 -11.15
N LEU A 200 17.20 -7.16 -9.98
CA LEU A 200 17.08 -5.70 -9.87
C LEU A 200 18.24 -4.97 -10.56
N ASP A 201 19.47 -5.44 -10.39
CA ASP A 201 20.63 -4.83 -11.05
C ASP A 201 20.58 -5.02 -12.58
N GLU A 202 20.19 -6.20 -13.06
CA GLU A 202 19.95 -6.48 -14.49
C GLU A 202 18.89 -5.54 -15.04
N LEU A 203 17.72 -5.46 -14.39
CA LEU A 203 16.62 -4.60 -14.80
C LEU A 203 17.08 -3.14 -14.87
N GLY A 204 17.74 -2.65 -13.82
CA GLY A 204 18.30 -1.31 -13.78
C GLY A 204 19.34 -1.05 -14.87
N SER A 205 20.09 -2.06 -15.30
CA SER A 205 21.10 -1.93 -16.37
C SER A 205 20.51 -1.78 -17.77
N ARG A 206 19.33 -2.36 -18.03
CA ARG A 206 18.66 -2.32 -19.34
C ARG A 206 17.49 -1.35 -19.42
N ALA A 207 17.01 -0.83 -18.29
CA ALA A 207 15.87 0.06 -18.25
C ALA A 207 16.16 1.36 -19.01
N ASP A 208 15.23 1.76 -19.88
CA ASP A 208 15.25 3.02 -20.63
C ASP A 208 14.39 4.12 -19.96
N ARG A 209 13.83 3.81 -18.78
CA ARG A 209 12.94 4.66 -17.98
C ARG A 209 13.12 4.35 -16.49
N PRO A 210 12.63 5.21 -15.57
CA PRO A 210 12.73 4.95 -14.14
C PRO A 210 12.14 3.60 -13.72
N VAL A 211 12.81 2.94 -12.77
CA VAL A 211 12.32 1.72 -12.12
C VAL A 211 11.86 2.09 -10.72
N LEU A 212 10.63 1.73 -10.37
CA LEU A 212 10.10 1.83 -9.02
C LEU A 212 9.99 0.42 -8.43
N VAL A 213 10.57 0.22 -7.25
CA VAL A 213 10.60 -1.08 -6.59
C VAL A 213 9.58 -1.11 -5.45
N PHE A 214 8.77 -2.16 -5.43
CA PHE A 214 7.73 -2.39 -4.44
C PHE A 214 7.97 -3.72 -3.74
N GLY A 215 7.85 -3.72 -2.43
CA GLY A 215 7.86 -4.90 -1.58
C GLY A 215 7.04 -4.63 -0.32
N HIS A 216 6.88 -5.65 0.51
CA HIS A 216 6.08 -5.53 1.74
C HIS A 216 6.86 -4.83 2.86
N HIS A 217 8.01 -5.40 3.24
CA HIS A 217 8.83 -4.87 4.32
C HIS A 217 9.60 -3.59 3.92
N HIS A 218 9.69 -2.64 4.84
CA HIS A 218 10.53 -1.44 4.70
C HIS A 218 12.01 -1.78 4.86
N LEU A 219 12.90 -0.90 4.37
CA LEU A 219 14.35 -1.03 4.62
C LEU A 219 14.64 -0.94 6.11
N GLY A 220 15.46 -1.85 6.62
CA GLY A 220 16.00 -1.74 7.98
C GLY A 220 16.95 -0.54 8.08
N ASP A 221 16.85 0.21 9.20
CA ASP A 221 17.72 1.34 9.50
C ASP A 221 18.63 1.00 10.71
N PRO A 222 19.96 0.85 10.50
CA PRO A 222 20.88 0.54 11.60
C PRO A 222 21.00 1.66 12.64
N HIS A 223 20.52 2.87 12.33
CA HIS A 223 20.53 4.03 13.22
C HIS A 223 19.21 4.27 13.94
N SER A 224 18.16 3.52 13.60
CA SER A 224 16.86 3.69 14.23
C SER A 224 16.80 3.06 15.61
N SER A 225 16.16 3.76 16.55
CA SER A 225 15.79 3.24 17.86
C SER A 225 14.47 2.46 17.84
N GLU A 226 13.71 2.54 16.75
CA GLU A 226 12.42 1.89 16.64
C GLU A 226 12.59 0.36 16.62
N LYS A 227 11.63 -0.33 17.22
CA LYS A 227 11.61 -1.80 17.21
C LYS A 227 11.35 -2.31 15.78
N ALA A 228 10.50 -1.60 15.02
CA ALA A 228 10.10 -2.01 13.67
C ALA A 228 11.27 -2.08 12.70
N ASP A 229 12.16 -1.08 12.73
CA ASP A 229 13.32 -1.00 11.84
C ASP A 229 14.40 -2.07 12.15
N ARG A 230 14.23 -2.83 13.25
CA ARG A 230 15.14 -3.90 13.68
C ARG A 230 14.51 -5.30 13.64
N ASP A 231 13.20 -5.40 13.88
CA ASP A 231 12.50 -6.68 14.06
C ASP A 231 11.43 -6.98 12.99
N PHE A 232 10.95 -5.97 12.25
CA PHE A 232 9.89 -6.10 11.25
C PHE A 232 10.34 -5.71 9.83
N GLY A 233 11.35 -4.85 9.67
CA GLY A 233 11.88 -4.48 8.36
C GLY A 233 12.65 -5.61 7.64
N ILE A 234 13.17 -5.28 6.46
CA ILE A 234 14.20 -6.06 5.78
C ILE A 234 15.45 -6.07 6.67
N ASP A 235 16.09 -7.22 6.85
CA ASP A 235 17.31 -7.32 7.65
C ASP A 235 18.41 -6.35 7.17
N LEU A 236 19.32 -5.97 8.07
CA LEU A 236 20.29 -4.91 7.81
C LEU A 236 21.25 -5.24 6.66
N ASP A 237 21.66 -6.50 6.51
CA ASP A 237 22.59 -6.93 5.47
C ASP A 237 21.89 -6.88 4.10
N SER A 238 20.66 -7.41 4.01
CA SER A 238 19.83 -7.33 2.81
C SER A 238 19.47 -5.88 2.45
N SER A 239 19.19 -5.05 3.45
CA SER A 239 18.88 -3.62 3.26
C SER A 239 20.07 -2.86 2.68
N ALA A 240 21.27 -3.08 3.23
CA ALA A 240 22.50 -2.50 2.71
C ALA A 240 22.77 -2.96 1.27
N ALA A 241 22.61 -4.26 0.99
CA ALA A 241 22.79 -4.80 -0.35
C ALA A 241 21.78 -4.22 -1.35
N LEU A 242 20.53 -4.03 -0.95
CA LEU A 242 19.51 -3.39 -1.78
C LEU A 242 19.88 -1.93 -2.09
N VAL A 243 20.33 -1.17 -1.09
CA VAL A 243 20.79 0.22 -1.29
C VAL A 243 21.98 0.29 -2.25
N GLU A 244 22.93 -0.63 -2.18
CA GLU A 244 24.06 -0.69 -3.12
C GLU A 244 23.62 -0.92 -4.57
N VAL A 245 22.62 -1.78 -4.80
CA VAL A 245 22.04 -1.97 -6.16
C VAL A 245 21.51 -0.65 -6.71
N PHE A 246 20.81 0.15 -5.89
CA PHE A 246 20.29 1.45 -6.29
C PHE A 246 21.42 2.47 -6.51
N ALA A 247 22.46 2.45 -5.66
CA ALA A 247 23.60 3.34 -5.77
C ALA A 247 24.42 3.10 -7.05
N HIS A 248 24.45 1.87 -7.57
CA HIS A 248 25.07 1.56 -8.86
C HIS A 248 24.31 2.14 -10.06
N ARG A 249 23.06 2.58 -9.87
CA ARG A 249 22.11 2.98 -10.93
C ARG A 249 21.49 4.36 -10.65
N PRO A 250 22.29 5.45 -10.62
CA PRO A 250 21.81 6.80 -10.31
C PRO A 250 20.93 7.42 -11.39
#